data_AF-A0A817GP60-F1
#
_entry.id   AF-A0A817GP60-F1
#
_cell.length_a   1.000
_cell.length_b   1.000
_cell.length_c   1.000
_cell.angle_alpha   90.00
_cell.angle_beta   90.00
_cell.angle_gamma   90.00
#
_symmetry.space_group_name_H-M   'P 1'
#
loop_
_entity.id
_entity.type
_entity.pdbx_description
1 polymer ?
#
loop_
_entity_poly.entity_id
_entity_poly.type
_entity_poly.pdbx_seq_one_letter_code
_entity_poly.pdbx_strand_id
1 'polypeptide(L)'
;MFNSISRYSIRYIWKGGAIKSQYLSVLLSLSRSSIELNKKLKNMIDSQQYIQALNLFDHQQSISTNVRYTLALKACSQLNDYERSILIHKQLSLKSLKDPFIQTSLIHCYSYISNNMPEKVLELFEKNSIDIDEVIITMLFNACAKLCAIQIGNDTLKKLPFSFLNHQKLVNSAIDMLMKFGDVNQAQVIFRKFKIKLLLLMELSYE
;
A
#
# COMPACT_ATOMS: atom_id res chain seq x y z
N MET A 1 22.03 19.47 -22.83
CA MET A 1 23.31 19.13 -23.49
C MET A 1 24.00 17.86 -22.94
N PHE A 2 23.30 16.97 -22.22
CA PHE A 2 23.89 15.74 -21.63
C PHE A 2 23.55 14.44 -22.40
N ASN A 3 23.31 14.51 -23.72
CA ASN A 3 22.84 13.36 -24.51
C ASN A 3 23.80 12.87 -25.61
N SER A 4 25.05 13.34 -25.64
CA SER A 4 26.02 12.95 -26.69
C SER A 4 27.29 12.23 -26.19
N ILE A 5 27.52 12.14 -24.87
CA ILE A 5 28.75 11.51 -24.32
C ILE A 5 28.54 10.02 -23.97
N SER A 6 27.30 9.51 -23.89
CA SER A 6 27.06 8.13 -23.41
C SER A 6 27.38 7.04 -24.45
N ARG A 7 27.15 7.27 -25.76
CA ARG A 7 27.23 6.17 -26.74
C ARG A 7 28.64 5.78 -27.17
N TYR A 8 29.60 6.70 -27.16
CA TYR A 8 30.99 6.40 -27.54
C TYR A 8 31.79 5.76 -26.39
N SER A 9 31.58 6.20 -25.15
CA SER A 9 32.24 5.61 -23.97
C SER A 9 31.71 4.20 -23.64
N ILE A 10 30.42 3.94 -23.88
CA ILE A 10 29.83 2.59 -23.73
C ILE A 10 30.43 1.61 -24.76
N ARG A 11 30.73 2.05 -25.99
CA ARG A 11 31.29 1.17 -27.04
C ARG A 11 32.73 0.72 -26.77
N TYR A 12 33.53 1.54 -26.06
CA TYR A 12 34.90 1.18 -25.66
C TYR A 12 34.95 0.30 -24.40
N ILE A 13 34.02 0.49 -23.46
CA ILE A 13 33.86 -0.41 -22.29
C ILE A 13 33.39 -1.82 -22.73
N TRP A 14 32.69 -1.92 -23.87
CA TRP A 14 32.15 -3.18 -24.42
C TRP A 14 33.16 -4.09 -25.16
N LYS A 15 34.46 -3.75 -25.20
CA LYS A 15 35.51 -4.60 -25.83
C LYS A 15 36.32 -5.47 -24.85
N GLY A 16 36.16 -5.32 -23.54
CA GLY A 16 36.90 -6.09 -22.53
C GLY A 16 36.07 -7.22 -21.91
N GLY A 17 36.21 -8.46 -22.40
CA GLY A 17 35.47 -9.63 -21.87
C GLY A 17 35.64 -9.88 -20.36
N ALA A 18 36.83 -9.62 -19.81
CA ALA A 18 37.10 -9.78 -18.38
C ALA A 18 36.44 -8.69 -17.50
N ILE A 19 36.43 -7.43 -17.95
CA ILE A 19 35.81 -6.31 -17.23
C ILE A 19 34.28 -6.46 -17.26
N LYS A 20 33.72 -6.94 -18.37
CA LYS A 20 32.29 -7.28 -18.48
C LYS A 20 31.91 -8.42 -17.53
N SER A 21 32.75 -9.44 -17.40
CA SER A 21 32.55 -10.56 -16.47
C SER A 21 32.61 -10.13 -15.00
N GLN A 22 33.61 -9.32 -14.62
CA GLN A 22 33.72 -8.77 -13.26
C GLN A 22 32.60 -7.80 -12.91
N TYR A 23 32.21 -6.92 -13.83
CA TYR A 23 31.09 -6.01 -13.59
C TYR A 23 29.75 -6.78 -13.45
N LEU A 24 29.55 -7.82 -14.28
CA LEU A 24 28.38 -8.69 -14.20
C LEU A 24 28.37 -9.51 -12.90
N SER A 25 29.52 -10.01 -12.43
CA SER A 25 29.60 -10.77 -11.16
C SER A 25 29.36 -9.87 -9.94
N VAL A 26 29.84 -8.62 -9.97
CA VAL A 26 29.53 -7.62 -8.94
C VAL A 26 28.04 -7.25 -8.94
N LEU A 27 27.44 -7.01 -10.10
CA LEU A 27 25.99 -6.77 -10.19
C LEU A 27 25.15 -7.97 -9.74
N LEU A 28 25.58 -9.19 -10.07
CA LEU A 28 24.92 -10.43 -9.63
C LEU A 28 25.07 -10.69 -8.13
N SER A 29 26.21 -10.32 -7.53
CA SER A 29 26.40 -10.43 -6.07
C SER A 29 25.61 -9.37 -5.30
N LEU A 30 25.53 -8.14 -5.82
CA LEU A 30 24.65 -7.08 -5.29
C LEU A 30 23.16 -7.46 -5.41
N SER A 31 22.75 -8.07 -6.53
CA SER A 31 21.37 -8.52 -6.67
C SER A 31 21.06 -9.73 -5.77
N ARG A 32 21.96 -10.71 -5.65
CA ARG A 32 21.81 -11.86 -4.73
C ARG A 32 21.69 -11.43 -3.27
N SER A 33 22.57 -10.54 -2.80
CA SER A 33 22.50 -10.04 -1.42
C SER A 33 21.18 -9.31 -1.16
N SER A 34 20.66 -8.54 -2.12
CA SER A 34 19.35 -7.88 -2.00
C SER A 34 18.19 -8.87 -1.88
N ILE A 35 18.22 -10.00 -2.60
CA ILE A 35 17.19 -11.03 -2.56
C ILE A 35 17.21 -11.77 -1.21
N GLU A 36 18.41 -12.12 -0.73
CA GLU A 36 18.60 -12.79 0.56
C GLU A 36 18.12 -11.91 1.73
N LEU A 37 18.40 -10.61 1.67
CA LEU A 37 17.92 -9.64 2.64
C LEU A 37 16.39 -9.50 2.62
N ASN A 38 15.77 -9.43 1.44
CA ASN A 38 14.30 -9.40 1.33
C ASN A 38 13.67 -10.66 1.95
N LYS A 39 14.27 -11.83 1.69
CA LYS A 39 13.81 -13.10 2.27
C LYS A 39 13.96 -13.09 3.79
N LYS A 40 15.09 -12.62 4.31
CA LYS A 40 15.34 -12.51 5.76
C LYS A 40 14.34 -11.58 6.43
N LEU A 41 14.11 -10.39 5.86
CA LEU A 41 13.12 -9.44 6.37
C LEU A 41 11.72 -10.05 6.34
N LYS A 42 11.33 -10.68 5.24
CA LYS A 42 10.01 -11.35 5.14
C LYS A 42 9.84 -12.41 6.22
N ASN A 43 10.84 -13.27 6.41
CA ASN A 43 10.81 -14.29 7.46
C ASN A 43 10.65 -13.68 8.87
N MET A 44 11.34 -12.57 9.15
CA MET A 44 11.20 -11.85 10.43
C MET A 44 9.80 -11.28 10.62
N ILE A 45 9.21 -10.68 9.58
CA ILE A 45 7.84 -10.16 9.61
C ILE A 45 6.83 -11.30 9.86
N ASP A 46 6.99 -12.42 9.16
CA ASP A 46 6.10 -13.58 9.29
C ASP A 46 6.26 -14.25 10.67
N SER A 47 7.45 -14.18 11.28
CA SER A 47 7.74 -14.63 12.64
C SER A 47 7.42 -13.58 13.73
N GLN A 48 6.76 -12.48 13.38
CA GLN A 48 6.40 -11.37 14.28
C GLN A 48 7.59 -10.66 14.97
N GLN A 49 8.80 -10.79 14.44
CA GLN A 49 10.01 -10.14 14.93
C GLN A 49 10.16 -8.71 14.37
N TYR A 50 9.12 -7.88 14.56
CA TYR A 50 9.00 -6.57 13.91
C TYR A 50 10.14 -5.60 14.27
N ILE A 51 10.56 -5.58 15.55
CA ILE A 51 11.64 -4.69 16.02
C ILE A 51 12.96 -5.04 15.32
N GLN A 52 13.28 -6.34 15.24
CA GLN A 52 14.50 -6.81 14.57
C GLN A 52 14.48 -6.53 13.08
N ALA A 53 13.31 -6.69 12.44
CA ALA A 53 13.12 -6.36 11.04
C ALA A 53 13.37 -4.86 10.76
N LEU A 54 12.87 -3.97 11.63
CA LEU A 54 13.10 -2.53 11.51
C LEU A 54 14.56 -2.14 11.75
N ASN A 55 15.21 -2.71 12.77
CA ASN A 55 16.64 -2.46 12.99
C ASN A 55 17.48 -2.88 11.78
N LEU A 56 17.19 -4.04 11.18
CA LEU A 56 17.87 -4.51 9.98
C LEU A 56 17.61 -3.58 8.78
N PHE A 57 16.40 -3.05 8.65
CA PHE A 57 16.05 -2.07 7.63
C PHE A 57 16.81 -0.74 7.80
N ASP A 58 16.88 -0.21 9.01
CA ASP A 58 17.54 1.06 9.35
C ASP A 58 19.05 1.00 9.04
N HIS A 59 19.71 -0.13 9.33
CA HIS A 59 21.14 -0.32 9.03
C HIS A 59 21.48 -0.32 7.53
N GLN A 60 20.52 -0.57 6.63
CA GLN A 60 20.78 -0.75 5.19
C GLN A 60 19.89 0.14 4.30
N GLN A 61 19.46 1.28 4.84
CA GLN A 61 18.51 2.20 4.21
C GLN A 61 19.01 2.81 2.88
N SER A 62 20.33 2.92 2.69
CA SER A 62 20.97 3.53 1.51
C SER A 62 20.67 2.80 0.19
N ILE A 63 20.36 1.50 0.22
CA ILE A 63 20.10 0.67 -0.97
C ILE A 63 18.66 0.12 -0.96
N SER A 64 17.77 0.65 -0.12
CA SER A 64 16.47 0.03 0.13
C SER A 64 15.58 -0.07 -1.13
N THR A 65 15.04 -1.27 -1.36
CA THR A 65 14.18 -1.62 -2.50
C THR A 65 12.70 -1.43 -2.14
N ASN A 66 11.82 -1.32 -3.15
CA ASN A 66 10.37 -1.18 -2.94
C ASN A 66 9.82 -2.26 -1.98
N VAL A 67 10.25 -3.51 -2.15
CA VAL A 67 9.87 -4.65 -1.28
C VAL A 67 10.28 -4.44 0.19
N ARG A 68 11.42 -3.82 0.46
CA ARG A 68 11.84 -3.57 1.85
C ARG A 68 11.03 -2.47 2.51
N TYR A 69 10.68 -1.44 1.75
CA TYR A 69 9.79 -0.40 2.22
C TYR A 69 8.41 -0.96 2.57
N THR A 70 7.83 -1.83 1.75
CA THR A 70 6.53 -2.44 2.06
C THR A 70 6.59 -3.33 3.31
N LEU A 71 7.65 -4.12 3.48
CA LEU A 71 7.86 -4.93 4.69
C LEU A 71 8.10 -4.08 5.95
N ALA A 72 8.87 -2.99 5.85
CA ALA A 72 9.10 -2.08 6.96
C ALA A 72 7.81 -1.35 7.38
N LEU A 73 7.00 -0.89 6.42
CA LEU A 73 5.70 -0.28 6.70
C LEU A 73 4.73 -1.26 7.38
N LYS A 74 4.77 -2.55 7.00
CA LYS A 74 4.03 -3.61 7.69
C LYS A 74 4.52 -3.81 9.13
N ALA A 75 5.82 -3.76 9.40
CA ALA A 75 6.32 -3.80 10.78
C ALA A 75 5.88 -2.57 11.59
N CYS A 76 5.95 -1.38 10.99
CA CYS A 76 5.54 -0.13 11.64
C CYS A 76 4.07 -0.17 12.05
N SER A 77 3.19 -0.72 11.20
CA SER A 77 1.76 -0.80 11.54
C SER A 77 1.49 -1.76 12.71
N GLN A 78 2.23 -2.86 12.81
CA GLN A 78 2.09 -3.83 13.90
C GLN A 78 2.64 -3.30 15.23
N LEU A 79 3.71 -2.50 15.18
CA LEU A 79 4.31 -1.88 16.36
C LEU A 79 3.70 -0.54 16.73
N ASN A 80 2.73 -0.06 15.94
CA ASN A 80 2.19 1.29 16.06
C ASN A 80 3.28 2.39 16.00
N ASP A 81 4.34 2.14 15.21
CA ASP A 81 5.51 3.01 15.11
C ASP A 81 5.26 4.14 14.11
N TYR A 82 4.59 5.17 14.60
CA TYR A 82 4.20 6.34 13.84
C TYR A 82 5.40 7.12 13.29
N GLU A 83 6.40 7.35 14.15
CA GLU A 83 7.55 8.20 13.82
C GLU A 83 8.34 7.61 12.65
N ARG A 84 8.65 6.31 12.70
CA ARG A 84 9.33 5.63 11.60
C ARG A 84 8.50 5.62 10.31
N SER A 85 7.19 5.42 10.40
CA SER A 85 6.30 5.45 9.22
C SER A 85 6.36 6.79 8.48
N ILE A 86 6.38 7.92 9.20
CA ILE A 86 6.53 9.24 8.60
C ILE A 86 7.91 9.45 7.98
N LEU A 87 8.97 9.02 8.66
CA LEU A 87 10.33 9.12 8.12
C LEU A 87 10.45 8.33 6.80
N ILE A 88 9.90 7.12 6.76
CA ILE A 88 9.85 6.28 5.56
C ILE A 88 9.05 6.98 4.45
N HIS A 89 7.86 7.50 4.75
CA HIS A 89 7.06 8.21 3.75
C HIS A 89 7.80 9.43 3.19
N LYS A 90 8.42 10.26 4.04
CA LYS A 90 9.21 11.42 3.60
C LYS A 90 10.34 11.00 2.65
N GLN A 91 11.03 9.91 2.95
CA GLN A 91 12.08 9.37 2.07
C GLN A 91 11.53 8.91 0.73
N LEU A 92 10.39 8.24 0.71
CA LEU A 92 9.73 7.79 -0.51
C LEU A 92 9.30 8.98 -1.39
N SER A 93 8.78 10.05 -0.78
CA SER A 93 8.45 11.29 -1.46
C SER A 93 9.68 11.96 -2.09
N LEU A 94 10.81 12.01 -1.36
CA LEU A 94 12.07 12.57 -1.86
C LEU A 94 12.64 11.77 -3.04
N LYS A 95 12.53 10.43 -3.00
CA LYS A 95 12.97 9.55 -4.09
C LYS A 95 12.01 9.55 -5.28
N SER A 96 10.90 10.31 -5.23
CA SER A 96 9.82 10.32 -6.24
C SER A 96 9.30 8.92 -6.59
N LEU A 97 9.34 7.99 -5.63
CA LEU A 97 8.86 6.63 -5.84
C LEU A 97 7.35 6.60 -5.71
N LYS A 98 6.66 6.47 -6.85
CA LYS A 98 5.20 6.36 -6.95
C LYS A 98 4.74 4.94 -7.26
N ASP A 99 5.47 3.96 -6.73
CA ASP A 99 5.14 2.55 -6.94
C ASP A 99 3.78 2.23 -6.26
N PRO A 100 2.80 1.68 -7.00
CA PRO A 100 1.47 1.39 -6.46
C PRO A 100 1.51 0.47 -5.23
N PHE A 101 2.43 -0.50 -5.19
CA PHE A 101 2.54 -1.43 -4.05
C PHE A 101 3.02 -0.71 -2.78
N ILE A 102 3.92 0.26 -2.93
CA ILE A 102 4.35 1.12 -1.81
C ILE A 102 3.20 1.98 -1.32
N GLN A 103 2.42 2.57 -2.23
CA GLN A 103 1.30 3.44 -1.87
C GLN A 103 0.20 2.68 -1.14
N THR A 104 -0.16 1.48 -1.62
CA THR A 104 -1.06 0.58 -0.90
C THR A 104 -0.50 0.26 0.48
N SER A 105 0.79 -0.06 0.59
CA SER A 105 1.43 -0.34 1.88
C SER A 105 1.40 0.86 2.85
N LEU A 106 1.55 2.10 2.34
CA LEU A 106 1.42 3.32 3.12
C LEU A 106 -0.01 3.53 3.62
N ILE A 107 -1.02 3.33 2.77
CA ILE A 107 -2.43 3.42 3.16
C ILE A 107 -2.76 2.40 4.26
N HIS A 108 -2.32 1.16 4.08
CA HIS A 108 -2.44 0.13 5.12
C HIS A 108 -1.78 0.59 6.42
N CYS A 109 -0.54 1.07 6.36
CA CYS A 109 0.19 1.53 7.54
C CYS A 109 -0.57 2.65 8.28
N TYR A 110 -0.99 3.69 7.58
CA TYR A 110 -1.71 4.82 8.15
C TYR A 110 -3.11 4.49 8.67
N SER A 111 -3.73 3.44 8.13
CA SER A 111 -5.06 3.01 8.54
C SER A 111 -5.06 2.13 9.79
N TYR A 112 -3.94 1.48 10.10
CA TYR A 112 -3.80 0.56 11.25
C TYR A 112 -3.07 1.17 12.46
N ILE A 113 -2.25 2.20 12.26
CA ILE A 113 -1.65 2.97 13.37
C ILE A 113 -2.78 3.54 14.24
N SER A 114 -2.67 3.43 15.57
CA SER A 114 -3.75 3.59 16.56
C SER A 114 -4.52 4.89 16.51
N ASN A 115 -3.93 5.95 15.95
CA ASN A 115 -4.63 7.23 15.81
C ASN A 115 -5.48 7.28 14.54
N ASN A 116 -5.25 6.36 13.59
CA ASN A 116 -5.56 6.43 12.16
C ASN A 116 -5.18 7.80 11.60
N MET A 117 -4.46 7.87 10.49
CA MET A 117 -4.14 9.15 9.86
C MET A 117 -5.06 9.36 8.67
N PRO A 118 -6.36 9.68 8.87
CA PRO A 118 -7.32 9.74 7.79
C PRO A 118 -6.92 10.81 6.76
N GLU A 119 -6.25 11.89 7.18
CA GLU A 119 -5.78 12.93 6.26
C GLU A 119 -4.72 12.38 5.30
N LYS A 120 -3.82 11.52 5.81
CA LYS A 120 -2.80 10.88 4.98
C LYS A 120 -3.38 9.83 4.05
N VAL A 121 -4.41 9.11 4.48
CA VAL A 121 -5.13 8.17 3.62
C VAL A 121 -5.79 8.91 2.46
N LEU A 122 -6.50 10.00 2.72
CA LEU A 122 -7.12 10.84 1.69
C LEU A 122 -6.07 11.44 0.74
N GLU A 123 -4.99 12.02 1.28
CA GLU A 123 -3.90 12.60 0.50
C GLU A 123 -3.28 11.57 -0.46
N LEU A 124 -3.05 10.35 0.00
CA LEU A 124 -2.48 9.27 -0.82
C LEU A 124 -3.48 8.77 -1.87
N PHE A 125 -4.76 8.74 -1.55
CA PHE A 125 -5.81 8.33 -2.47
C PHE A 125 -6.02 9.34 -3.60
N GLU A 126 -6.01 10.64 -3.31
CA GLU A 126 -6.20 11.69 -4.31
C GLU A 126 -4.99 11.85 -5.24
N LYS A 127 -3.77 11.74 -4.69
CA LYS A 127 -2.54 12.02 -5.46
C LYS A 127 -2.12 10.91 -6.41
N ASN A 128 -2.67 9.71 -6.24
CA ASN A 128 -2.14 8.52 -6.89
C ASN A 128 -3.25 7.71 -7.57
N SER A 129 -2.98 7.27 -8.79
CA SER A 129 -3.77 6.24 -9.47
C SER A 129 -3.43 4.88 -8.86
N ILE A 130 -3.90 4.63 -7.64
CA ILE A 130 -3.72 3.36 -6.95
C ILE A 130 -4.71 2.36 -7.53
N ASP A 131 -4.31 1.10 -7.67
CA ASP A 131 -5.26 0.02 -7.95
C ASP A 131 -6.17 -0.14 -6.73
N ILE A 132 -7.40 0.32 -6.91
CA ILE A 132 -8.38 0.39 -5.83
C ILE A 132 -8.97 -1.00 -5.63
N ASP A 133 -8.56 -1.68 -4.57
CA ASP A 133 -9.20 -2.92 -4.12
C ASP A 133 -10.22 -2.67 -2.98
N GLU A 134 -10.98 -3.69 -2.64
CA GLU A 134 -11.99 -3.64 -1.57
C GLU A 134 -11.42 -3.20 -0.21
N VAL A 135 -10.15 -3.52 0.07
CA VAL A 135 -9.50 -3.24 1.34
C VAL A 135 -9.13 -1.76 1.42
N ILE A 136 -8.55 -1.22 0.36
CA ILE A 136 -8.21 0.20 0.23
C ILE A 136 -9.48 1.05 0.28
N ILE A 137 -10.57 0.64 -0.37
CA ILE A 137 -11.85 1.38 -0.29
C ILE A 137 -12.39 1.36 1.13
N THR A 138 -12.31 0.22 1.83
CA THR A 138 -12.73 0.14 3.23
C THR A 138 -11.95 1.12 4.10
N MET A 139 -10.63 1.21 3.89
CA MET A 139 -9.76 2.17 4.58
C MET A 139 -10.11 3.62 4.25
N LEU A 140 -10.39 3.89 2.97
CA LEU A 140 -10.84 5.20 2.51
C LEU A 140 -12.16 5.60 3.15
N PHE A 141 -13.18 4.73 3.15
CA PHE A 141 -14.47 5.02 3.77
C PHE A 141 -14.35 5.28 5.27
N ASN A 142 -13.51 4.51 5.98
CA ASN A 142 -13.20 4.80 7.38
C ASN A 142 -12.56 6.18 7.56
N ALA A 143 -11.65 6.59 6.66
CA ALA A 143 -11.04 7.91 6.69
C ALA A 143 -12.06 9.02 6.39
N CYS A 144 -12.90 8.83 5.38
CA CYS A 144 -13.99 9.73 5.03
C CYS A 144 -15.00 9.90 6.17
N ALA A 145 -15.37 8.81 6.84
CA ALA A 145 -16.26 8.81 8.00
C ALA A 145 -15.68 9.63 9.17
N LYS A 146 -14.36 9.55 9.39
CA LYS A 146 -13.66 10.29 10.45
C LYS A 146 -13.53 11.79 10.15
N LEU A 147 -13.29 12.16 8.90
CA LEU A 147 -13.05 13.55 8.49
C LEU A 147 -14.26 14.24 7.87
N CYS A 148 -15.40 13.55 7.80
CA CYS A 148 -16.58 14.02 7.07
C CYS A 148 -16.25 14.44 5.62
N ALA A 149 -15.41 13.68 4.92
CA ALA A 149 -15.03 13.94 3.54
C ALA A 149 -16.14 13.49 2.56
N ILE A 150 -17.28 14.19 2.60
CA ILE A 150 -18.53 13.82 1.92
C ILE A 150 -18.33 13.63 0.41
N GLN A 151 -17.64 14.57 -0.23
CA GLN A 151 -17.49 14.56 -1.69
C GLN A 151 -16.67 13.35 -2.16
N ILE A 152 -15.50 13.12 -1.55
CA ILE A 152 -14.62 11.99 -1.88
C ILE A 152 -15.34 10.65 -1.62
N GLY A 153 -16.02 10.52 -0.47
CA GLY A 153 -16.77 9.32 -0.11
C GLY A 153 -17.89 9.00 -1.11
N ASN A 154 -18.72 9.99 -1.45
CA ASN A 154 -19.83 9.81 -2.39
C ASN A 154 -19.36 9.55 -3.82
N ASP A 155 -18.33 10.26 -4.28
CA ASP A 155 -17.79 10.07 -5.62
C ASP A 155 -17.12 8.70 -5.77
N THR A 156 -16.49 8.21 -4.71
CA THR A 156 -15.95 6.84 -4.69
C THR A 156 -17.08 5.82 -4.69
N LEU A 157 -18.10 5.99 -3.84
CA LEU A 157 -19.24 5.08 -3.75
C LEU A 157 -20.00 4.94 -5.07
N LYS A 158 -20.19 6.03 -5.82
CA LYS A 158 -20.83 6.03 -7.15
C LYS A 158 -20.04 5.24 -8.20
N LYS A 159 -18.72 5.15 -8.06
CA LYS A 159 -17.84 4.42 -8.99
C LYS A 159 -17.78 2.92 -8.69
N LEU A 160 -18.29 2.47 -7.54
CA LEU A 160 -18.19 1.05 -7.17
C LEU A 160 -19.15 0.17 -7.98
N PRO A 161 -18.66 -0.97 -8.52
CA PRO A 161 -19.52 -1.94 -9.19
C PRO A 161 -20.38 -2.68 -8.17
N PHE A 162 -21.56 -3.17 -8.56
CA PHE A 162 -22.50 -3.88 -7.67
C PHE A 162 -21.90 -5.09 -6.93
N SER A 163 -20.81 -5.67 -7.46
CA SER A 163 -20.04 -6.74 -6.81
C SER A 163 -19.49 -6.34 -5.42
N PHE A 164 -19.33 -5.05 -5.13
CA PHE A 164 -18.86 -4.58 -3.82
C PHE A 164 -19.75 -5.08 -2.66
N LEU A 165 -21.04 -5.34 -2.93
CA LEU A 165 -21.98 -5.91 -1.97
C LEU A 165 -21.64 -7.35 -1.55
N ASN A 166 -20.65 -8.01 -2.16
CA ASN A 166 -20.10 -9.28 -1.69
C ASN A 166 -19.22 -9.11 -0.44
N HIS A 167 -18.67 -7.91 -0.22
CA HIS A 167 -17.63 -7.69 0.76
C HIS A 167 -18.22 -7.02 2.01
N GLN A 168 -18.63 -7.83 2.98
CA GLN A 168 -19.31 -7.36 4.20
C GLN A 168 -18.57 -6.22 4.91
N LYS A 169 -17.23 -6.30 5.02
CA LYS A 169 -16.42 -5.25 5.66
C LYS A 169 -16.53 -3.92 4.92
N LEU A 170 -16.45 -3.95 3.60
CA LEU A 170 -16.60 -2.77 2.75
C LEU A 170 -18.00 -2.17 2.87
N VAL A 171 -19.04 -3.01 2.79
CA VAL A 171 -20.44 -2.56 2.96
C VAL A 171 -20.66 -1.88 4.31
N ASN A 172 -20.16 -2.47 5.39
CA ASN A 172 -20.27 -1.90 6.73
C ASN A 172 -19.56 -0.54 6.82
N SER A 173 -18.36 -0.41 6.24
CA SER A 173 -17.65 0.88 6.23
C SER A 173 -18.37 1.95 5.40
N ALA A 174 -19.00 1.57 4.28
CA ALA A 174 -19.81 2.48 3.48
C ALA A 174 -21.05 2.97 4.25
N ILE A 175 -21.71 2.07 4.98
CA ILE A 175 -22.86 2.41 5.83
C ILE A 175 -22.43 3.34 6.96
N ASP A 176 -21.35 3.02 7.68
CA ASP A 176 -20.84 3.89 8.76
C ASP A 176 -20.50 5.29 8.23
N MET A 177 -19.80 5.36 7.08
CA MET A 177 -19.51 6.62 6.40
C MET A 177 -20.78 7.42 6.09
N LEU A 178 -21.80 6.81 5.47
CA LEU A 178 -23.05 7.48 5.13
C LEU A 178 -23.81 7.95 6.38
N MET A 179 -23.81 7.15 7.45
CA MET A 179 -24.41 7.54 8.73
C MET A 179 -23.69 8.75 9.34
N LYS A 180 -22.37 8.82 9.25
CA LYS A 180 -21.57 9.99 9.69
C LYS A 180 -21.83 11.22 8.82
N PHE A 181 -22.15 11.04 7.54
CA PHE A 181 -22.57 12.13 6.65
C PHE A 181 -24.01 12.58 6.88
N GLY A 182 -24.80 11.80 7.64
CA GLY A 182 -26.23 12.05 7.83
C GLY A 182 -27.13 11.54 6.70
N ASP A 183 -26.59 10.81 5.71
CA ASP A 183 -27.37 10.22 4.61
C ASP A 183 -27.94 8.85 5.01
N VAL A 184 -28.87 8.88 5.96
CA VAL A 184 -29.55 7.68 6.49
C VAL A 184 -30.33 6.95 5.39
N ASN A 185 -30.87 7.68 4.41
CA ASN A 185 -31.66 7.11 3.33
C ASN A 185 -30.79 6.22 2.44
N GLN A 186 -29.64 6.72 1.98
CA GLN A 186 -28.73 5.94 1.16
C GLN A 186 -28.12 4.77 1.96
N ALA A 187 -27.78 4.99 3.23
CA ALA A 187 -27.30 3.93 4.12
C ALA A 187 -28.33 2.78 4.23
N GLN A 188 -29.61 3.11 4.38
CA GLN A 188 -30.70 2.14 4.46
C GLN A 188 -30.88 1.36 3.15
N VAL A 189 -30.77 2.03 2.01
CA VAL A 189 -30.85 1.38 0.68
C VAL A 189 -29.74 0.35 0.51
N ILE A 190 -28.49 0.71 0.84
CA ILE A 190 -27.35 -0.21 0.76
C ILE A 190 -27.53 -1.39 1.72
N PHE A 191 -27.92 -1.13 2.97
CA PHE A 191 -28.16 -2.18 3.96
C PHE A 191 -29.23 -3.18 3.53
N ARG A 192 -30.37 -2.70 2.98
CA ARG A 192 -31.44 -3.58 2.48
C ARG A 192 -30.95 -4.45 1.32
N LYS A 193 -30.25 -3.87 0.35
CA LYS A 193 -29.68 -4.60 -0.80
C LYS A 193 -28.72 -5.70 -0.34
N PHE A 194 -27.85 -5.38 0.62
CA PHE A 194 -26.92 -6.35 1.20
C PHE A 194 -27.64 -7.50 1.91
N LYS A 195 -28.67 -7.18 2.72
CA LYS A 195 -29.46 -8.18 3.45
C LYS A 195 -30.22 -9.13 2.53
N ILE A 196 -30.87 -8.61 1.48
CA ILE A 196 -31.60 -9.43 0.49
C ILE A 196 -30.64 -10.44 -0.17
N LYS A 197 -29.44 -9.98 -0.55
CA LYS A 197 -28.43 -10.86 -1.14
C LYS A 197 -27.94 -11.94 -0.20
N LEU A 198 -27.70 -11.61 1.08
CA LEU A 198 -27.34 -12.61 2.09
C LEU A 198 -28.43 -13.67 2.24
N LEU A 199 -29.70 -13.28 2.25
CA LEU A 199 -30.83 -14.22 2.35
C LEU A 199 -30.90 -15.18 1.16
N LEU A 200 -30.75 -14.67 -0.07
CA LEU A 200 -30.73 -15.50 -1.28
C LEU A 200 -29.58 -16.52 -1.30
N LEU A 201 -28.41 -16.15 -0.77
CA LEU A 201 -27.28 -17.07 -0.66
C LEU A 201 -27.51 -18.16 0.38
N MET A 202 -28.25 -17.86 1.45
CA MET A 202 -28.62 -18.88 2.43
C MET A 202 -29.59 -19.89 1.79
N GLU A 203 -30.62 -19.44 1.09
CA GLU A 203 -31.61 -20.31 0.43
C GLU A 203 -30.95 -21.28 -0.57
N LEU A 204 -29.96 -20.83 -1.35
CA LEU A 204 -29.21 -21.65 -2.30
C LEU A 204 -28.22 -22.64 -1.66
N SER A 205 -27.95 -22.54 -0.36
CA SER A 205 -27.05 -23.45 0.37
C SER A 205 -27.77 -24.58 1.09
N TYR A 206 -29.11 -24.60 1.04
CA TYR A 206 -29.97 -25.63 1.61
C TYR A 206 -30.62 -26.55 0.57
N GLU A 207 -30.25 -26.42 -0.71
CA GLU A 207 -30.56 -27.37 -1.80
C GLU A 207 -29.30 -28.18 -2.16
#